data_AF-A0A4R8QD41-F1
#
_entry.id   AF-A0A4R8QD41-F1
#
_cell.length_a   1.000
_cell.length_b   1.000
_cell.length_c   1.000
_cell.angle_alpha   90.00
_cell.angle_beta   90.00
_cell.angle_gamma   90.00
#
_symmetry.space_group_name_H-M   'P 1'
#
loop_
_entity.id
_entity.type
_entity.pdbx_description
1 polymer ?
#
loop_
_entity_poly.entity_id
_entity_poly.type
_entity_poly.pdbx_seq_one_letter_code
_entity_poly.pdbx_strand_id
1 'polypeptide(L)'
;MEEGQRISQIAHTLPQLPTEAFTTTIQAITYVFCVLSTLIIFLRTHVRWKLSGSERAWGWDDILALAGWAPLLPSAVFLILATNWGLGAHDSQIPDGMLPYYQVKVKEYMFYFEIMYFASSVLTKFAMAIMIIRLCSSIKIYTCVILVNVAVLGVNAVVCMIIIFVSCSPLPAMWNEKL
;
A
#
# COMPACT_ATOMS: atom_id res chain seq x y z
N MET A 1 12.33 -11.86 -23.96
CA MET A 1 12.60 -13.03 -23.10
C MET A 1 14.03 -13.06 -22.55
N GLU A 2 15.07 -13.41 -23.31
CA GLU A 2 16.44 -13.56 -22.77
C GLU A 2 17.07 -12.22 -22.32
N GLU A 3 16.84 -11.14 -23.07
CA GLU A 3 17.24 -9.78 -22.68
C GLU A 3 16.51 -9.28 -21.42
N GLY A 4 15.20 -9.57 -21.31
CA GLY A 4 14.39 -9.20 -20.15
C GLY A 4 14.89 -9.82 -18.85
N GLN A 5 15.25 -11.11 -18.88
CA GLN A 5 15.84 -11.79 -17.70
C GLN A 5 17.20 -11.21 -17.32
N ARG A 6 18.05 -10.88 -18.30
CA ARG A 6 19.32 -10.18 -18.04
C ARG A 6 19.12 -8.83 -17.37
N ILE A 7 18.14 -8.04 -17.82
CA ILE A 7 17.83 -6.72 -17.24
C ILE A 7 17.41 -6.86 -15.77
N SER A 8 16.56 -7.84 -15.45
CA SER A 8 16.15 -8.11 -14.07
C SER A 8 17.34 -8.58 -13.20
N GLN A 9 18.19 -9.48 -13.69
CA GLN A 9 19.39 -9.92 -12.96
C GLN A 9 20.34 -8.78 -12.65
N ILE A 10 20.61 -7.92 -13.64
CA ILE A 10 21.47 -6.74 -13.46
C ILE A 10 20.83 -5.80 -12.43
N ALA A 11 19.53 -5.52 -12.57
CA ALA A 11 18.78 -4.68 -11.63
C ALA A 11 18.92 -5.15 -10.18
N HIS A 12 18.86 -6.46 -9.90
CA HIS A 12 19.03 -6.97 -8.53
C HIS A 12 20.43 -6.71 -7.94
N THR A 13 21.47 -6.63 -8.78
CA THR A 13 22.86 -6.38 -8.36
C THR A 13 23.28 -4.90 -8.28
N LEU A 14 22.40 -3.98 -8.66
CA LEU A 14 22.71 -2.54 -8.66
C LEU A 14 22.95 -1.99 -7.23
N PRO A 15 23.99 -1.15 -7.04
CA PRO A 15 24.20 -0.43 -5.78
C PRO A 15 23.07 0.56 -5.50
N GLN A 16 22.93 0.99 -4.25
CA GLN A 16 21.96 2.03 -3.88
C GLN A 16 22.46 3.41 -4.34
N LEU A 17 21.52 4.25 -4.77
CA LEU A 17 21.80 5.63 -5.17
C LEU A 17 21.91 6.54 -3.92
N PRO A 18 22.73 7.60 -3.96
CA PRO A 18 22.76 8.59 -2.89
C PRO A 18 21.39 9.27 -2.77
N THR A 19 20.94 9.48 -1.54
CA THR A 19 19.64 10.08 -1.24
C THR A 19 19.66 11.59 -1.46
N GLU A 20 18.84 12.11 -2.38
CA GLU A 20 18.63 13.55 -2.56
C GLU A 20 17.64 14.14 -1.54
N ALA A 21 17.54 15.48 -1.52
CA ALA A 21 16.60 16.21 -0.66
C ALA A 21 15.14 15.78 -0.87
N PHE A 22 14.73 15.52 -2.12
CA PHE A 22 13.36 15.08 -2.43
C PHE A 22 13.10 13.65 -1.93
N THR A 23 14.03 12.73 -2.19
CA THR A 23 14.02 11.35 -1.67
C THR A 23 13.93 11.33 -0.15
N THR A 24 14.72 12.16 0.52
CA THR A 24 14.72 12.32 1.99
C THR A 24 13.37 12.83 2.49
N THR A 25 12.74 13.74 1.75
CA THR A 25 11.42 14.28 2.09
C THR A 25 10.35 13.18 2.02
N ILE A 26 10.35 12.35 0.98
CA ILE A 26 9.43 11.21 0.85
C ILE A 26 9.58 10.25 2.03
N GLN A 27 10.82 9.90 2.37
CA GLN A 27 11.12 9.02 3.51
C GLN A 27 10.62 9.62 4.83
N ALA A 28 10.92 10.91 5.09
CA ALA A 28 10.51 11.59 6.30
C ALA A 28 8.98 11.58 6.47
N ILE A 29 8.23 11.93 5.42
CA ILE A 29 6.76 11.90 5.43
C ILE A 29 6.27 10.47 5.69
N THR A 30 6.85 9.48 5.01
CA THR A 30 6.47 8.07 5.16
C THR A 30 6.66 7.59 6.61
N TYR A 31 7.79 7.90 7.23
CA TYR A 31 8.05 7.57 8.63
C TYR A 31 7.07 8.26 9.58
N VAL A 32 6.83 9.56 9.41
CA VAL A 32 5.90 10.32 10.26
C VAL A 32 4.49 9.74 10.21
N PHE A 33 3.96 9.48 9.01
CA PHE A 33 2.62 8.91 8.85
C PHE A 33 2.55 7.46 9.32
N CYS A 34 3.60 6.66 9.13
CA CYS A 34 3.65 5.29 9.61
C CYS A 34 3.65 5.22 11.15
N VAL A 35 4.44 6.06 11.81
CA VAL A 35 4.47 6.18 13.28
C VAL A 35 3.12 6.68 13.78
N LEU A 36 2.57 7.73 13.19
CA LEU A 36 1.28 8.28 13.59
C LEU A 36 0.15 7.24 13.45
N SER A 37 0.11 6.51 12.33
CA SER A 37 -0.88 5.45 12.09
C SER A 37 -0.76 4.32 13.12
N THR A 38 0.48 3.90 13.42
CA THR A 38 0.75 2.88 14.45
C THR A 38 0.30 3.34 15.84
N LEU A 39 0.57 4.60 16.20
CA LEU A 39 0.12 5.18 17.46
C LEU A 39 -1.40 5.23 17.57
N ILE A 40 -2.11 5.62 16.50
CA ILE A 40 -3.57 5.68 16.49
C ILE A 40 -4.18 4.30 16.68
N ILE A 41 -3.69 3.28 15.96
CA ILE A 41 -4.19 1.90 16.08
C ILE A 41 -3.87 1.34 17.46
N PHE A 42 -2.65 1.53 17.95
CA PHE A 42 -2.27 1.13 19.30
C PHE A 42 -3.15 1.78 20.36
N LEU A 43 -3.36 3.10 20.28
CA LEU A 43 -4.20 3.83 21.23
C LEU A 43 -5.66 3.36 21.15
N ARG A 44 -6.19 3.11 19.95
CA ARG A 44 -7.54 2.57 19.74
C ARG A 44 -7.72 1.22 20.42
N THR A 45 -6.80 0.29 20.19
CA THR A 45 -6.83 -1.05 20.80
C THR A 45 -6.63 -0.97 22.31
N HIS A 46 -5.72 -0.11 22.79
CA HIS A 46 -5.44 0.07 24.21
C HIS A 46 -6.63 0.67 24.98
N VAL A 47 -7.27 1.72 24.45
CA VAL A 47 -8.46 2.33 25.05
C VAL A 47 -9.59 1.31 25.12
N ARG A 48 -9.84 0.53 24.06
CA ARG A 48 -10.89 -0.50 24.08
C ARG A 48 -10.58 -1.64 25.04
N TRP A 49 -9.34 -2.10 25.10
CA TRP A 49 -8.92 -3.12 26.05
C TRP A 49 -9.16 -2.66 27.50
N LYS A 50 -8.80 -1.41 27.81
CA LYS A 50 -8.94 -0.85 29.16
C LYS A 50 -10.39 -0.52 29.53
N LEU A 51 -11.21 -0.06 28.58
CA LEU A 51 -12.55 0.47 28.85
C LEU A 51 -13.68 -0.57 28.69
N SER A 52 -13.50 -1.61 27.87
CA SER A 52 -14.58 -2.52 27.47
C SER A 52 -14.65 -3.83 28.29
N GLY A 53 -13.66 -4.11 29.15
CA GLY A 53 -13.59 -5.35 29.93
C GLY A 53 -13.36 -6.62 29.08
N SER A 54 -12.80 -7.66 29.69
CA SER A 54 -12.33 -8.88 28.99
C SER A 54 -13.40 -9.62 28.16
N GLU A 55 -14.69 -9.38 28.41
CA GLU A 55 -15.80 -10.08 27.76
C GLU A 55 -16.32 -9.41 26.48
N ARG A 56 -15.95 -8.15 26.20
CA ARG A 56 -16.42 -7.39 25.01
C ARG A 56 -15.28 -6.71 24.25
N ALA A 57 -14.03 -7.09 24.51
CA ALA A 57 -12.83 -6.45 23.98
C ALA A 57 -12.53 -6.76 22.50
N TRP A 58 -13.02 -7.88 21.97
CA TRP A 58 -12.75 -8.30 20.59
C TRP A 58 -14.01 -8.16 19.73
N GLY A 59 -14.28 -6.94 19.29
CA GLY A 59 -15.27 -6.70 18.24
C GLY A 59 -14.67 -6.98 16.86
N TRP A 60 -15.50 -7.44 15.92
CA TRP A 60 -15.15 -7.49 14.49
C TRP A 60 -14.54 -6.17 13.96
N ASP A 61 -14.92 -5.06 14.58
CA ASP A 61 -14.40 -3.72 14.29
C ASP A 61 -12.88 -3.57 14.54
N ASP A 62 -12.34 -4.16 15.60
CA ASP A 62 -10.90 -4.07 15.92
C ASP A 62 -10.07 -4.98 15.03
N ILE A 63 -10.59 -6.17 14.72
CA ILE A 63 -9.96 -7.11 13.79
C ILE A 63 -9.85 -6.47 12.40
N LEU A 64 -10.90 -5.79 11.95
CA LEU A 64 -10.91 -5.11 10.65
C LEU A 64 -9.96 -3.89 10.62
N ALA A 65 -9.88 -3.12 11.72
CA ALA A 65 -8.93 -2.02 11.82
C ALA A 65 -7.48 -2.52 11.80
N LEU A 66 -7.18 -3.60 12.53
CA LEU A 66 -5.85 -4.21 12.54
C LEU A 66 -5.51 -4.85 11.18
N ALA A 67 -6.50 -5.48 10.53
CA ALA A 67 -6.35 -6.05 9.19
C ALA A 67 -6.10 -4.97 8.13
N GLY A 68 -6.62 -3.75 8.29
CA GLY A 68 -6.29 -2.62 7.41
C GLY A 68 -4.89 -2.05 7.66
N TRP A 69 -4.43 -2.03 8.92
CA TRP A 69 -3.11 -1.53 9.29
C TRP A 69 -1.98 -2.52 8.95
N ALA A 70 -2.21 -3.83 9.06
CA ALA A 70 -1.17 -4.83 8.82
C ALA A 70 -0.51 -4.75 7.42
N PRO A 71 -1.25 -4.55 6.31
CA PRO A 71 -0.66 -4.36 4.98
C PRO A 71 -0.08 -2.95 4.74
N LEU A 72 -0.41 -1.97 5.60
CA LEU A 72 0.16 -0.62 5.49
C LEU A 72 1.66 -0.62 5.81
N LEU A 73 2.10 -1.39 6.80
CA LEU A 73 3.52 -1.52 7.15
C LEU A 73 4.41 -1.99 5.99
N PRO A 74 4.15 -3.14 5.34
CA PRO A 74 4.97 -3.59 4.22
C PRO A 74 4.89 -2.59 3.05
N SER A 75 3.76 -1.92 2.83
CA SER A 75 3.67 -0.87 1.81
C SER A 75 4.65 0.29 2.08
N ALA A 76 4.74 0.78 3.32
CA ALA A 76 5.69 1.82 3.69
C ALA A 76 7.14 1.37 3.50
N VAL A 77 7.47 0.11 3.82
CA VAL A 77 8.80 -0.48 3.58
C VAL A 77 9.12 -0.51 2.09
N PHE A 78 8.21 -0.97 1.23
CA PHE A 78 8.42 -0.99 -0.22
C PHE A 78 8.58 0.41 -0.81
N LEU A 79 7.86 1.41 -0.28
CA LEU A 79 8.05 2.81 -0.67
C LEU A 79 9.45 3.32 -0.32
N ILE A 80 9.93 3.06 0.89
CA ILE A 80 11.28 3.42 1.32
C ILE A 80 12.32 2.68 0.47
N LEU A 81 12.11 1.40 0.18
CA LEU A 81 12.95 0.67 -0.75
C LEU A 81 12.90 1.29 -2.15
N ALA A 82 11.76 1.72 -2.69
CA ALA A 82 11.76 2.39 -3.98
C ALA A 82 12.60 3.69 -3.96
N THR A 83 12.59 4.44 -2.84
CA THR A 83 13.37 5.67 -2.68
C THR A 83 14.89 5.47 -2.72
N ASN A 84 15.46 4.42 -2.13
CA ASN A 84 16.93 4.24 -2.19
C ASN A 84 17.42 3.74 -3.57
N TRP A 85 16.49 3.39 -4.47
CA TRP A 85 16.79 2.91 -5.82
C TRP A 85 16.43 3.96 -6.89
N GLY A 86 16.19 5.21 -6.47
CA GLY A 86 16.04 6.35 -7.38
C GLY A 86 14.61 6.89 -7.50
N LEU A 87 13.64 6.40 -6.70
CA LEU A 87 12.33 7.05 -6.66
C LEU A 87 12.47 8.49 -6.14
N GLY A 88 12.18 9.45 -7.02
CA GLY A 88 12.28 10.88 -6.73
C GLY A 88 13.67 11.49 -6.92
N ALA A 89 14.67 10.71 -7.37
CA ALA A 89 15.97 11.25 -7.79
C ALA A 89 15.88 11.81 -9.22
N HIS A 90 16.70 12.80 -9.54
CA HIS A 90 16.78 13.32 -10.91
C HIS A 90 17.51 12.33 -11.82
N ASP A 91 17.06 12.20 -13.08
CA ASP A 91 17.65 11.27 -14.06
C ASP A 91 19.16 11.51 -14.28
N SER A 92 19.65 12.73 -14.02
CA SER A 92 21.07 13.10 -14.13
C SER A 92 22.00 12.46 -13.10
N GLN A 93 21.46 11.90 -12.00
CA GLN A 93 22.22 11.23 -10.95
C GLN A 93 22.58 9.78 -11.34
N ILE A 94 21.91 9.26 -12.37
CA ILE A 94 22.01 7.85 -12.74
C ILE A 94 23.11 7.73 -13.80
N PRO A 95 24.09 6.82 -13.63
CA PRO A 95 25.15 6.64 -14.62
C PRO A 95 24.59 6.41 -16.02
N ASP A 96 25.20 7.05 -17.02
CA ASP A 96 24.78 6.94 -18.41
C ASP A 96 24.66 5.47 -18.85
N GLY A 97 23.52 5.11 -19.43
CA GLY A 97 23.21 3.75 -19.85
C GLY A 97 22.69 2.81 -18.75
N MET A 98 22.67 3.22 -17.48
CA MET A 98 22.09 2.42 -16.37
C MET A 98 20.63 2.79 -16.01
N LEU A 99 20.13 3.90 -16.54
CA LEU A 99 18.76 4.41 -16.34
C LEU A 99 17.64 3.35 -16.49
N PRO A 100 17.61 2.52 -17.56
CA PRO A 100 16.52 1.55 -17.72
C PRO A 100 16.54 0.46 -16.64
N TYR A 101 17.70 0.08 -16.09
CA TYR A 101 17.78 -0.96 -15.06
C TYR A 101 17.28 -0.47 -13.70
N TYR A 102 17.60 0.78 -13.33
CA TYR A 102 17.04 1.41 -12.12
C TYR A 102 15.53 1.61 -12.24
N GLN A 103 15.05 2.05 -13.41
CA GLN A 103 13.61 2.23 -13.64
C GLN A 103 12.83 0.92 -13.50
N VAL A 104 13.33 -0.20 -14.03
CA VAL A 104 12.69 -1.51 -13.88
C VAL A 104 12.57 -1.89 -12.40
N LYS A 105 13.62 -1.68 -11.61
CA LYS A 105 13.64 -1.97 -10.17
C LYS A 105 12.70 -1.07 -9.36
N VAL A 106 12.67 0.22 -9.67
CA VAL A 106 11.76 1.17 -9.03
C VAL A 106 10.31 0.85 -9.35
N LYS A 107 9.99 0.54 -10.63
CA LYS A 107 8.66 0.12 -11.07
C LYS A 107 8.20 -1.15 -10.35
N GLU A 108 9.10 -2.12 -10.17
CA GLU A 108 8.82 -3.36 -9.44
C GLU A 108 8.41 -3.08 -7.98
N TYR A 109 9.21 -2.31 -7.24
CA TYR A 109 8.88 -1.95 -5.85
C TYR A 109 7.63 -1.07 -5.74
N MET A 110 7.43 -0.14 -6.68
CA MET A 110 6.21 0.68 -6.77
C MET A 110 4.96 -0.18 -6.97
N PHE A 111 5.04 -1.20 -7.82
CA PHE A 111 3.93 -2.11 -8.05
C PHE A 111 3.56 -2.90 -6.77
N TYR A 112 4.56 -3.42 -6.05
CA TYR A 112 4.32 -4.07 -4.76
C TYR A 112 3.75 -3.12 -3.71
N PHE A 113 4.25 -1.89 -3.66
CA PHE A 113 3.70 -0.84 -2.81
C PHE A 113 2.22 -0.59 -3.14
N GLU A 114 1.88 -0.42 -4.41
CA GLU A 114 0.53 -0.06 -4.85
C GLU A 114 -0.48 -1.18 -4.55
N ILE A 115 -0.15 -2.45 -4.79
CA ILE A 115 -1.04 -3.58 -4.44
C ILE A 115 -1.29 -3.64 -2.92
N MET A 116 -0.23 -3.54 -2.11
CA MET A 116 -0.35 -3.62 -0.65
C MET A 116 -1.11 -2.42 -0.10
N TYR A 117 -0.82 -1.21 -0.60
CA TYR A 117 -1.51 0.01 -0.22
C TYR A 117 -2.98 -0.02 -0.64
N PHE A 118 -3.29 -0.54 -1.84
CA PHE A 118 -4.65 -0.71 -2.31
C PHE A 118 -5.44 -1.66 -1.39
N ALA A 119 -4.89 -2.81 -1.05
CA ALA A 119 -5.50 -3.76 -0.11
C ALA A 119 -5.74 -3.12 1.28
N SER A 120 -4.73 -2.43 1.82
CA SER A 120 -4.85 -1.69 3.09
C SER A 120 -5.96 -0.63 3.05
N SER A 121 -6.02 0.16 1.97
CA SER A 121 -6.99 1.24 1.79
C SER A 121 -8.42 0.71 1.71
N VAL A 122 -8.63 -0.37 0.95
CA VAL A 122 -9.93 -1.03 0.85
C VAL A 122 -10.37 -1.56 2.21
N LEU A 123 -9.51 -2.33 2.91
CA LEU A 123 -9.83 -2.87 4.24
C LEU A 123 -10.14 -1.77 5.26
N THR A 124 -9.39 -0.67 5.24
CA THR A 124 -9.63 0.48 6.15
C THR A 124 -10.98 1.13 5.90
N LYS A 125 -11.38 1.30 4.62
CA LYS A 125 -12.71 1.82 4.27
C LYS A 125 -13.84 0.87 4.69
N PHE A 126 -13.65 -0.44 4.52
CA PHE A 126 -14.59 -1.44 5.01
C PHE A 126 -14.74 -1.38 6.54
N ALA A 127 -13.64 -1.27 7.28
CA ALA A 127 -13.65 -1.13 8.74
C ALA A 127 -14.43 0.14 9.17
N MET A 128 -14.13 1.28 8.56
CA MET A 128 -14.82 2.55 8.85
C MET A 128 -16.31 2.49 8.52
N ALA A 129 -16.69 1.89 7.40
CA ALA A 129 -18.09 1.78 7.01
C ALA A 129 -18.90 0.93 8.01
N ILE A 130 -18.34 -0.19 8.48
CA ILE A 130 -18.97 -1.04 9.50
C ILE A 130 -19.09 -0.30 10.84
N MET A 131 -18.06 0.48 11.22
CA MET A 131 -18.10 1.32 12.41
C MET A 131 -19.25 2.33 12.34
N ILE A 132 -19.41 3.03 11.21
CA ILE A 132 -20.47 4.04 11.04
C ILE A 132 -21.86 3.38 11.03
N ILE A 133 -22.02 2.23 10.37
CA ILE A 133 -23.30 1.50 10.37
C ILE A 133 -23.70 1.12 11.80
N ARG A 134 -22.75 0.67 12.63
CA ARG A 134 -23.02 0.37 14.04
C ARG A 134 -23.40 1.60 14.84
N LEU A 135 -22.77 2.74 14.58
CA LEU A 135 -23.04 4.00 15.28
C LEU A 135 -24.41 4.59 14.88
N CYS A 136 -24.75 4.56 13.59
CA CYS A 136 -25.95 5.16 13.02
C CYS A 136 -27.08 4.14 12.77
N SER A 137 -27.05 2.98 13.44
CA SER A 137 -27.99 1.88 13.20
C SER A 137 -29.46 2.26 13.35
N SER A 138 -29.76 3.34 14.09
CA SER A 138 -31.13 3.85 14.26
C SER A 138 -31.71 4.49 13.01
N ILE A 139 -30.89 4.91 12.04
CA ILE A 139 -31.33 5.61 10.83
C ILE A 139 -31.05 4.73 9.60
N LYS A 140 -32.11 4.08 9.10
CA LYS A 140 -32.03 3.11 8.00
C LYS A 140 -31.50 3.69 6.68
N ILE A 141 -31.73 4.98 6.42
CA ILE A 141 -31.27 5.65 5.20
C ILE A 141 -29.74 5.70 5.16
N TYR A 142 -29.08 6.11 6.25
CA TYR A 142 -27.61 6.14 6.30
C TYR A 142 -27.00 4.76 6.15
N THR A 143 -27.61 3.74 6.80
CA THR A 143 -27.15 2.35 6.67
C THR A 143 -27.23 1.87 5.22
N CYS A 144 -28.32 2.17 4.50
CA CYS A 144 -28.48 1.82 3.10
C CYS A 144 -27.43 2.51 2.21
N VAL A 145 -27.25 3.83 2.36
CA VAL A 145 -26.26 4.60 1.59
C VAL A 145 -24.84 4.07 1.81
N ILE A 146 -24.46 3.78 3.06
CA ILE A 146 -23.13 3.26 3.37
C ILE A 146 -22.96 1.87 2.77
N LEU A 147 -23.97 1.00 2.88
CA LEU A 147 -23.90 -0.35 2.32
C LEU A 147 -23.74 -0.32 0.79
N VAL A 148 -24.46 0.57 0.10
CA VAL A 148 -24.31 0.78 -1.35
C VAL A 148 -22.89 1.26 -1.68
N ASN A 149 -22.35 2.23 -0.94
CA ASN A 149 -20.98 2.71 -1.16
C ASN A 149 -19.94 1.61 -0.94
N VAL A 150 -20.12 0.79 0.09
CA VAL A 150 -19.26 -0.36 0.37
C VAL A 150 -19.33 -1.40 -0.74
N ALA A 151 -20.53 -1.69 -1.25
CA ALA A 151 -20.71 -2.59 -2.38
C ALA A 151 -20.03 -2.07 -3.65
N VAL A 152 -20.21 -0.78 -3.97
CA VAL A 152 -19.55 -0.14 -5.12
C VAL A 152 -18.04 -0.16 -4.97
N LEU A 153 -17.51 0.12 -3.77
CA LEU A 153 -16.08 0.03 -3.49
C LEU A 153 -15.55 -1.40 -3.70
N GLY A 154 -16.27 -2.40 -3.21
CA GLY A 154 -15.93 -3.81 -3.40
C GLY A 154 -15.92 -4.21 -4.87
N VAL A 155 -16.94 -3.82 -5.63
CA VAL A 155 -17.02 -4.07 -7.08
C VAL A 155 -15.85 -3.39 -7.80
N ASN A 156 -15.58 -2.12 -7.50
CA ASN A 156 -14.45 -1.40 -8.09
C ASN A 156 -13.12 -2.08 -7.77
N ALA A 157 -12.93 -2.56 -6.54
CA ALA A 157 -11.72 -3.27 -6.15
C ALA A 157 -11.52 -4.57 -6.94
N VAL A 158 -12.60 -5.35 -7.11
CA VAL A 158 -12.56 -6.58 -7.92
C VAL A 158 -12.26 -6.25 -9.38
N VAL A 159 -12.90 -5.24 -9.96
CA VAL A 159 -12.67 -4.81 -11.35
C VAL A 159 -11.22 -4.36 -11.56
N CYS A 160 -10.67 -3.51 -10.70
CA CYS A 160 -9.27 -3.08 -10.77
C CYS A 160 -8.31 -4.27 -10.69
N MET A 161 -8.59 -5.22 -9.79
CA MET A 161 -7.76 -6.41 -9.65
C MET A 161 -7.80 -7.28 -10.90
N ILE A 162 -8.98 -7.50 -11.49
CA ILE A 162 -9.14 -8.22 -12.76
C ILE A 162 -8.35 -7.51 -13.87
N ILE A 163 -8.47 -6.18 -13.98
CA ILE A 163 -7.74 -5.41 -14.99
C ILE A 163 -6.23 -5.61 -14.82
N ILE A 164 -5.69 -5.50 -13.61
CA ILE A 164 -4.24 -5.68 -13.37
C ILE A 164 -3.76 -7.08 -13.80
N PHE A 165 -4.54 -8.14 -13.52
CA PHE A 165 -4.18 -9.50 -13.92
C PHE A 165 -4.36 -9.77 -15.42
N VAL A 166 -5.35 -9.15 -16.07
CA VAL A 166 -5.66 -9.37 -17.48
C VAL A 166 -4.81 -8.49 -18.41
N SER A 167 -4.49 -7.27 -17.98
CA SER A 167 -3.77 -6.28 -18.80
C SER A 167 -2.34 -6.67 -19.13
N CYS A 168 -1.69 -7.54 -18.35
CA CYS A 168 -0.33 -8.00 -18.63
C CYS A 168 -0.16 -9.49 -18.30
N SER A 169 -0.16 -10.32 -19.35
CA SER A 169 0.35 -11.69 -19.31
C SER A 169 1.66 -11.71 -20.12
N PRO A 170 2.85 -11.84 -19.49
CA PRO A 170 3.14 -12.18 -18.10
C PRO A 170 3.22 -10.94 -17.16
N LEU A 171 2.80 -11.08 -15.89
CA LEU A 171 2.87 -10.05 -14.84
C LEU A 171 4.21 -9.26 -14.78
N PRO A 172 5.40 -9.89 -14.91
CA PRO A 172 6.67 -9.16 -14.88
C PRO A 172 6.90 -8.23 -16.09
N ALA A 173 6.07 -8.29 -17.13
CA ALA A 173 6.06 -7.30 -18.20
C ALA A 173 5.60 -5.91 -17.72
N MET A 174 4.89 -5.81 -16.59
CA MET A 174 4.44 -4.54 -16.02
C MET A 174 5.59 -3.60 -15.64
N TRP A 175 6.69 -4.15 -15.12
CA TRP A 175 7.87 -3.37 -14.74
C TRP A 175 9.02 -3.54 -15.75
N ASN A 176 9.04 -4.63 -16.53
CA ASN A 176 10.01 -4.85 -17.58
C ASN A 176 9.32 -5.12 -18.93
N GLU A 177 9.11 -4.07 -19.71
CA GLU A 177 8.46 -4.13 -21.03
C GLU A 177 9.19 -5.02 -22.06
N LYS A 178 10.43 -5.46 -21.76
CA LYS A 178 11.26 -6.30 -22.64
C LYS A 178 11.23 -7.80 -22.27
N LEU A 179 10.43 -8.19 -21.27
CA LEU A 179 10.29 -9.58 -20.86
C LEU A 179 9.52 -10.42 -21.88
#